data_AF-A0A349KX97-F1
#
_entry.id   AF-A0A349KX97-F1
#
_cell.length_a   1.000
_cell.length_b   1.000
_cell.length_c   1.000
_cell.angle_alpha   90.00
_cell.angle_beta   90.00
_cell.angle_gamma   90.00
#
_symmetry.space_group_name_H-M   'P 1'
#
loop_
_entity.id
_entity.type
_entity.pdbx_description
1 polymer ?
#
loop_
_entity_poly.entity_id
_entity_poly.type
_entity_poly.pdbx_seq_one_letter_code
_entity_poly.pdbx_strand_id
1 'polypeptide(L)'
;TGLAMRLPIYRAGLPLANVAERRAAYIGSIGIGFNLRALIQGVLSEMPVEQVRLVLYDGGSRAHPREDFSERAPFIFDSQRMLPSKEWWKNTSQSQLFSTTLLIDYNGRLWHARFSAKKSDLYTRFDAYFPWLSMLAGFIGTMLIYALFHILASSRMRAIQMAKAMTQELRDSQAKLQISHKKLRRLGAHA
;
A
#
# COMPACT_ATOMS: atom_id res chain seq x y z
N THR A 1 -5.09 -33.35 -8.59
CA THR A 1 -5.70 -32.74 -9.78
C THR A 1 -4.59 -32.34 -10.71
N GLY A 2 -4.57 -32.93 -11.90
CA GLY A 2 -3.57 -32.67 -12.94
C GLY A 2 -4.27 -32.25 -14.21
N LEU A 3 -3.54 -31.57 -15.08
CA LEU A 3 -4.04 -31.08 -16.36
C LEU A 3 -3.27 -31.78 -17.46
N ALA A 4 -3.97 -32.41 -18.41
CA ALA A 4 -3.33 -33.05 -19.54
C ALA A 4 -3.54 -32.21 -20.80
N MET A 5 -2.45 -31.90 -21.50
CA MET A 5 -2.45 -31.37 -22.85
C MET A 5 -2.20 -32.51 -23.83
N ARG A 6 -2.94 -32.56 -24.94
CA ARG A 6 -2.70 -33.54 -26.00
C ARG A 6 -2.59 -32.83 -27.33
N LEU A 7 -1.52 -33.11 -28.06
CA LEU A 7 -1.28 -32.61 -29.40
C LEU A 7 -1.32 -33.79 -30.40
N PRO A 8 -2.22 -33.75 -31.41
CA PRO A 8 -2.22 -34.75 -32.47
C PRO A 8 -1.01 -34.57 -33.39
N ILE A 9 -0.36 -35.67 -33.75
CA ILE A 9 0.69 -35.73 -34.76
C ILE A 9 0.09 -36.23 -36.06
N TYR A 10 0.35 -35.49 -37.14
CA TYR A 10 -0.07 -35.85 -38.48
C TYR A 10 1.12 -36.27 -39.35
N ARG A 11 0.86 -37.07 -40.37
CA ARG A 11 1.83 -37.50 -41.37
C ARG A 11 2.23 -36.33 -42.25
N ALA A 12 3.54 -36.11 -42.38
CA ALA A 12 4.09 -35.09 -43.26
C ALA A 12 3.74 -35.40 -44.72
N GLY A 13 3.31 -34.38 -45.47
CA GLY A 13 3.00 -34.48 -46.91
C GLY A 13 1.55 -34.79 -47.26
N LEU A 14 0.64 -34.98 -46.29
CA LEU A 14 -0.79 -35.09 -46.54
C LEU A 14 -1.51 -33.75 -46.28
N PRO A 15 -2.57 -33.41 -47.05
CA PRO A 15 -3.38 -32.23 -46.78
C PRO A 15 -4.08 -32.34 -45.42
N LEU A 16 -4.33 -31.20 -44.77
CA LEU A 16 -4.92 -31.09 -43.41
C LEU A 16 -6.07 -30.06 -43.35
N ALA A 17 -6.62 -29.69 -44.52
CA ALA A 17 -7.57 -28.59 -44.62
C ALA A 17 -8.92 -28.95 -44.01
N ASN A 18 -9.38 -30.19 -44.20
CA ASN A 18 -10.66 -30.66 -43.66
C ASN A 18 -10.49 -31.75 -42.58
N VAL A 19 -11.58 -32.04 -41.85
CA VAL A 19 -11.57 -33.03 -40.75
C VAL A 19 -11.30 -34.44 -41.26
N ALA A 20 -11.77 -34.79 -42.47
CA ALA A 20 -11.57 -36.12 -43.05
C ALA A 20 -10.09 -36.37 -43.39
N GLU A 21 -9.44 -35.39 -44.00
CA GLU A 21 -8.01 -35.33 -44.29
C GLU A 21 -7.16 -35.41 -43.03
N ARG A 22 -7.50 -34.64 -41.97
CA ARG A 22 -6.81 -34.73 -40.68
C ARG A 22 -6.92 -36.11 -40.05
N ARG A 23 -8.07 -36.77 -40.16
CA ARG A 23 -8.26 -38.15 -39.66
C ARG A 23 -7.43 -39.15 -40.45
N ALA A 24 -7.37 -39.02 -41.78
CA ALA A 24 -6.56 -39.88 -42.64
C ALA A 24 -5.04 -39.69 -42.42
N ALA A 25 -4.63 -38.45 -42.11
CA ALA A 25 -3.23 -38.13 -41.83
C ALA A 25 -2.81 -38.37 -40.38
N TYR A 26 -3.72 -38.74 -39.47
CA TYR A 26 -3.41 -38.90 -38.05
C TYR A 26 -2.52 -40.13 -37.79
N ILE A 27 -1.37 -39.90 -37.15
CA ILE A 27 -0.42 -40.97 -36.79
C ILE A 27 -0.55 -41.32 -35.30
N GLY A 28 -0.76 -40.33 -34.43
CA GLY A 28 -0.76 -40.53 -32.98
C GLY A 28 -0.94 -39.23 -32.21
N SER A 29 -0.84 -39.28 -30.88
CA SER A 29 -0.93 -38.10 -30.03
C SER A 29 0.20 -38.06 -29.01
N ILE A 30 0.81 -36.89 -28.85
CA ILE A 30 1.71 -36.61 -27.72
C ILE A 30 0.86 -36.01 -26.60
N GLY A 31 1.00 -36.56 -25.40
CA GLY A 31 0.37 -36.03 -24.19
C GLY A 31 1.42 -35.45 -23.24
N ILE A 32 1.15 -34.27 -22.68
CA ILE A 32 1.92 -33.69 -21.58
C ILE A 32 0.99 -33.59 -20.37
N GLY A 33 1.42 -34.13 -19.23
CA GLY A 33 0.70 -34.02 -17.96
C GLY A 33 1.34 -32.96 -17.08
N PHE A 34 0.58 -31.93 -16.73
CA PHE A 34 0.97 -30.90 -15.78
C PHE A 34 0.42 -31.20 -14.39
N ASN A 35 1.32 -31.22 -13.40
CA ASN A 35 0.93 -31.24 -12.00
C ASN A 35 0.58 -29.82 -11.55
N LEU A 36 -0.71 -29.50 -11.60
CA LEU A 36 -1.21 -28.17 -11.26
C LEU A 36 -0.86 -27.75 -9.82
N ARG A 37 -0.76 -28.72 -8.91
CA ARG A 37 -0.30 -28.50 -7.53
C ARG A 37 1.11 -27.92 -7.51
N ALA A 38 2.07 -28.59 -8.15
CA ALA A 38 3.47 -28.17 -8.14
C ALA A 38 3.69 -26.83 -8.85
N LEU A 39 2.97 -26.61 -9.96
CA LEU A 39 3.07 -25.36 -10.73
C LEU A 39 2.55 -24.17 -9.93
N ILE A 40 1.37 -24.31 -9.31
CA ILE A 40 0.82 -23.24 -8.47
C ILE A 40 1.71 -23.02 -7.25
N GLN A 41 2.22 -24.07 -6.63
CA GLN A 41 3.12 -23.94 -5.47
C GLN A 41 4.36 -23.13 -5.78
N GLY A 42 5.03 -23.41 -6.90
CA GLY A 42 6.21 -22.66 -7.31
C GLY A 42 5.91 -21.17 -7.51
N VAL A 43 4.83 -20.87 -8.24
CA VAL A 43 4.39 -19.49 -8.48
C VAL A 43 4.03 -18.78 -7.17
N LEU A 44 3.34 -19.48 -6.26
CA LEU A 44 2.90 -18.91 -4.99
C LEU A 44 4.07 -18.68 -4.03
N SER A 45 5.09 -19.54 -4.06
CA SER A 45 6.29 -19.40 -3.21
C SER A 45 7.20 -18.25 -3.62
N GLU A 46 7.17 -17.83 -4.88
CA GLU A 46 7.92 -16.68 -5.38
C GLU A 46 7.21 -15.34 -5.15
N MET A 47 5.92 -15.36 -4.78
CA MET A 47 5.18 -14.14 -4.51
C MET A 47 5.58 -13.53 -3.15
N PRO A 48 5.82 -12.21 -3.08
CA PRO A 48 6.14 -11.52 -1.83
C PRO A 48 4.94 -11.38 -0.88
N VAL A 49 3.74 -11.77 -1.32
CA VAL A 49 2.51 -11.72 -0.52
C VAL A 49 2.30 -13.07 0.13
N GLU A 50 2.32 -13.10 1.47
CA GLU A 50 2.01 -14.31 2.21
C GLU A 50 0.52 -14.68 2.04
N GLN A 51 0.23 -15.99 2.01
CA GLN A 51 -1.13 -16.54 2.12
C GLN A 51 -2.12 -16.22 0.97
N VAL A 52 -1.65 -16.14 -0.28
CA VAL A 52 -2.54 -16.00 -1.45
C VAL A 52 -3.28 -17.31 -1.74
N ARG A 53 -4.62 -17.28 -1.83
CA ARG A 53 -5.44 -18.42 -2.27
C ARG A 53 -5.83 -18.27 -3.73
N LEU A 54 -5.42 -19.23 -4.56
CA LEU A 54 -5.86 -19.39 -5.94
C LEU A 54 -6.95 -20.46 -6.04
N VAL A 55 -8.07 -20.11 -6.67
CA VAL A 55 -9.14 -21.03 -7.06
C VAL A 55 -9.35 -20.91 -8.57
N LEU A 56 -9.32 -22.05 -9.26
CA LEU A 56 -9.53 -22.12 -10.71
C LEU A 56 -10.94 -22.61 -11.01
N TYR A 57 -11.72 -21.82 -11.74
CA TYR A 57 -13.08 -22.14 -12.16
C TYR A 57 -13.13 -22.50 -13.65
N ASP A 58 -13.98 -23.48 -13.99
CA ASP A 58 -14.31 -23.77 -15.39
C ASP A 58 -15.38 -22.76 -15.86
N GLY A 59 -14.99 -21.81 -16.70
CA GLY A 59 -15.86 -20.80 -17.29
C GLY A 59 -16.61 -21.27 -18.53
N GLY A 60 -16.52 -22.55 -18.87
CA GLY A 60 -17.26 -23.14 -19.99
C GLY A 60 -16.53 -23.03 -21.32
N SER A 61 -17.27 -23.25 -22.40
CA SER A 61 -16.76 -23.13 -23.78
C SER A 61 -16.91 -21.70 -24.26
N ARG A 62 -16.02 -21.21 -25.13
CA ARG A 62 -16.14 -19.87 -25.74
C ARG A 62 -17.48 -19.65 -26.44
N ALA A 63 -18.12 -20.71 -26.92
CA ALA A 63 -19.45 -20.65 -27.55
C ALA A 63 -20.59 -20.41 -26.53
N HIS A 64 -20.39 -20.80 -25.27
CA HIS A 64 -21.33 -20.58 -24.16
C HIS A 64 -20.55 -20.18 -22.92
N PRO A 65 -20.12 -18.91 -22.83
CA PRO A 65 -19.48 -18.39 -21.63
C PRO A 65 -20.45 -18.51 -20.47
N ARG A 66 -20.00 -19.09 -19.35
CA ARG A 66 -20.80 -19.11 -18.14
C ARG A 66 -20.64 -17.75 -17.47
N GLU A 67 -21.69 -16.94 -17.35
CA GLU A 67 -21.57 -15.62 -16.69
C GLU A 67 -21.72 -15.70 -15.16
N ASP A 68 -22.37 -16.76 -14.66
CA ASP A 68 -22.59 -17.00 -13.24
C ASP A 68 -21.40 -17.71 -12.58
N PHE A 69 -20.49 -16.91 -11.99
CA PHE A 69 -19.33 -17.37 -11.22
C PHE A 69 -19.52 -17.23 -9.71
N SER A 70 -20.75 -17.49 -9.26
CA SER A 70 -21.10 -17.54 -7.83
C SER A 70 -20.41 -18.73 -7.15
N GLU A 71 -20.36 -18.77 -5.82
CA GLU A 71 -19.64 -19.78 -5.01
C GLU A 71 -20.02 -21.25 -5.31
N ARG A 72 -21.06 -21.48 -6.11
CA ARG A 72 -21.54 -22.80 -6.58
C ARG A 72 -20.96 -23.26 -7.92
N ALA A 73 -20.14 -22.46 -8.59
CA ALA A 73 -19.49 -22.89 -9.83
C ALA A 73 -18.51 -24.05 -9.57
N PRO A 74 -18.50 -25.10 -10.41
CA PRO A 74 -17.55 -26.21 -10.26
C PRO A 74 -16.11 -25.70 -10.41
N PHE A 75 -15.31 -25.91 -9.37
CA PHE A 75 -13.89 -25.56 -9.37
C PHE A 75 -13.05 -26.72 -9.93
N ILE A 76 -12.07 -26.38 -10.77
CA ILE A 76 -11.09 -27.34 -11.32
C ILE A 76 -9.99 -27.59 -10.29
N PHE A 77 -9.59 -26.54 -9.57
CA PHE A 77 -8.50 -26.59 -8.61
C PHE A 77 -8.69 -25.59 -7.48
N ASP A 78 -8.30 -26.00 -6.27
CA ASP A 78 -8.26 -25.14 -5.09
C ASP A 78 -6.93 -25.34 -4.36
N SER A 79 -6.19 -24.24 -4.20
CA SER A 79 -4.91 -24.19 -3.47
C SER A 79 -5.07 -24.23 -1.95
N GLN A 80 -6.30 -24.29 -1.40
CA GLN A 80 -6.57 -24.35 0.05
C GLN A 80 -5.74 -25.42 0.78
N ARG A 81 -5.51 -26.58 0.14
CA ARG A 81 -4.79 -27.72 0.76
C ARG A 81 -3.27 -27.51 0.79
N MET A 82 -2.79 -26.37 0.29
CA MET A 82 -1.38 -26.04 0.15
C MET A 82 -0.96 -24.89 1.04
N LEU A 83 -1.94 -24.15 1.57
CA LEU A 83 -1.70 -22.99 2.42
C LEU A 83 -1.45 -23.45 3.86
N PRO A 84 -0.36 -23.00 4.51
CA PRO A 84 -0.02 -23.40 5.87
C PRO A 84 -0.97 -22.81 6.93
N SER A 85 -1.68 -21.71 6.61
CA SER A 85 -2.59 -21.06 7.55
C SER A 85 -3.99 -21.64 7.52
N LYS A 86 -4.47 -22.03 8.70
CA LYS A 86 -5.78 -22.65 8.95
C LYS A 86 -6.91 -21.73 8.49
N GLU A 87 -7.53 -22.08 7.35
CA GLU A 87 -8.83 -21.58 6.84
C GLU A 87 -9.10 -20.08 7.03
N TRP A 88 -8.10 -19.24 6.81
CA TRP A 88 -8.18 -17.81 7.08
C TRP A 88 -9.33 -17.11 6.35
N TRP A 89 -9.77 -17.67 5.22
CA TRP A 89 -10.87 -17.18 4.40
C TRP A 89 -12.27 -17.42 5.00
N LYS A 90 -12.44 -18.36 5.94
CA LYS A 90 -13.77 -18.62 6.56
C LYS A 90 -14.20 -17.51 7.52
N ASN A 91 -13.23 -16.88 8.18
CA ASN A 91 -13.46 -15.84 9.18
C ASN A 91 -13.21 -14.42 8.63
N THR A 92 -12.82 -14.30 7.36
CA THR A 92 -12.53 -13.00 6.74
C THR A 92 -13.75 -12.56 5.93
N SER A 93 -14.31 -11.40 6.26
CA SER A 93 -15.42 -10.82 5.49
C SER A 93 -14.98 -10.52 4.05
N GLN A 94 -15.90 -10.66 3.09
CA GLN A 94 -15.62 -10.42 1.66
C GLN A 94 -15.07 -9.00 1.39
N SER A 95 -15.40 -8.02 2.25
CA SER A 95 -14.86 -6.66 2.17
C SER A 95 -13.37 -6.54 2.50
N GLN A 96 -12.82 -7.50 3.25
CA GLN A 96 -11.42 -7.59 3.66
C GLN A 96 -10.58 -8.48 2.73
N LEU A 97 -11.23 -9.13 1.76
CA LEU A 97 -10.58 -9.90 0.71
C LEU A 97 -10.30 -9.00 -0.49
N PHE A 98 -9.10 -9.13 -1.05
CA PHE A 98 -8.81 -8.67 -2.39
C PHE A 98 -8.93 -9.87 -3.32
N SER A 99 -9.86 -9.81 -4.27
CA SER A 99 -10.08 -10.86 -5.26
C SER A 99 -9.86 -10.29 -6.65
N THR A 100 -8.92 -10.86 -7.39
CA THR A 100 -8.75 -10.58 -8.82
C THR A 100 -9.02 -11.84 -9.63
N THR A 101 -9.71 -11.70 -10.76
CA THR A 101 -10.04 -12.81 -11.65
C THR A 101 -9.34 -12.63 -12.97
N LEU A 102 -8.46 -13.56 -13.32
CA LEU A 102 -7.79 -13.59 -14.61
C LEU A 102 -8.49 -14.57 -15.55
N LEU A 103 -8.79 -14.10 -16.76
CA LEU A 103 -9.33 -14.88 -17.85
C LEU A 103 -8.19 -15.58 -18.58
N ILE A 104 -8.24 -16.91 -18.65
CA ILE A 104 -7.27 -17.74 -19.37
C ILE A 104 -8.04 -18.48 -20.46
N ASP A 105 -7.69 -18.24 -21.72
CA ASP A 105 -8.23 -18.96 -22.86
C ASP A 105 -7.36 -20.20 -23.16
N TYR A 106 -7.95 -21.38 -23.04
CA TYR A 106 -7.27 -22.65 -23.30
C TYR A 106 -8.07 -23.52 -24.27
N ASN A 107 -7.59 -23.64 -25.50
CA ASN A 107 -8.14 -24.53 -26.53
C ASN A 107 -9.66 -24.40 -26.73
N GLY A 108 -10.19 -23.18 -26.70
CA GLY A 108 -11.63 -22.92 -26.83
C GLY A 108 -12.44 -23.04 -25.53
N ARG A 109 -11.81 -23.32 -24.39
CA ARG A 109 -12.41 -23.28 -23.05
C ARG A 109 -11.91 -22.05 -22.30
N LEU A 110 -12.83 -21.35 -21.65
CA LEU A 110 -12.53 -20.17 -20.84
C LEU A 110 -12.33 -20.61 -19.40
N TRP A 111 -11.14 -20.41 -18.85
CA TRP A 111 -10.84 -20.68 -17.45
C TRP A 111 -10.67 -19.38 -16.70
N HIS A 112 -11.21 -19.34 -15.49
CA HIS A 112 -11.14 -18.16 -14.63
C HIS A 112 -10.29 -18.49 -13.42
N ALA A 113 -9.10 -17.89 -13.36
CA ALA A 113 -8.19 -18.00 -12.23
C ALA A 113 -8.52 -16.86 -11.24
N ARG A 114 -9.19 -17.20 -10.13
CA ARG A 114 -9.50 -16.25 -9.06
C ARG A 114 -8.41 -16.30 -8.00
N PHE A 115 -7.67 -15.21 -7.87
CA PHE A 115 -6.68 -14.99 -6.82
C PHE A 115 -7.33 -14.18 -5.70
N SER A 116 -7.39 -14.76 -4.51
CA SER A 116 -7.92 -14.13 -3.30
C SER A 116 -6.80 -13.99 -2.26
N ALA A 117 -6.56 -12.78 -1.78
CA ALA A 117 -5.60 -12.50 -0.70
C ALA A 117 -6.25 -11.61 0.36
N LYS A 118 -5.77 -11.64 1.61
CA LYS A 118 -6.21 -10.67 2.61
C LYS A 118 -5.66 -9.30 2.26
N LYS A 119 -6.49 -8.26 2.35
CA LYS A 119 -6.03 -6.87 2.26
C LYS A 119 -4.96 -6.56 3.30
N SER A 120 -5.04 -7.13 4.50
CA SER A 120 -4.04 -6.96 5.56
C SER A 120 -2.64 -7.44 5.17
N ASP A 121 -2.56 -8.48 4.33
CA ASP A 121 -1.29 -9.11 3.95
C ASP A 121 -0.71 -8.43 2.69
N LEU A 122 -1.56 -7.71 1.94
CA LEU A 122 -1.16 -6.79 0.88
C LEU A 122 -0.57 -5.48 1.44
N TYR A 123 -1.09 -5.01 2.58
CA TYR A 123 -0.53 -3.87 3.29
C TYR A 123 0.71 -4.29 4.08
N THR A 124 1.88 -4.02 3.50
CA THR A 124 3.16 -4.18 4.21
C THR A 124 3.17 -3.27 5.44
N ARG A 125 3.70 -3.76 6.58
CA ARG A 125 3.79 -3.02 7.86
C ARG A 125 4.34 -1.58 7.70
N PHE A 126 5.13 -1.33 6.67
CA PHE A 126 5.69 -0.03 6.32
C PHE A 126 4.63 1.03 5.97
N ASP A 127 3.55 0.65 5.29
CA ASP A 127 2.45 1.56 4.90
C ASP A 127 1.64 2.04 6.12
N ALA A 128 1.64 1.28 7.22
CA ALA A 128 0.97 1.68 8.45
C ALA A 128 1.73 2.78 9.21
N TYR A 129 3.06 2.84 9.08
CA TYR A 129 3.89 3.83 9.80
C TYR A 129 4.09 5.13 9.01
N PHE A 130 3.95 5.09 7.69
CA PHE A 130 4.17 6.23 6.80
C PHE A 130 3.31 7.46 7.16
N PRO A 131 1.99 7.34 7.42
CA PRO A 131 1.15 8.47 7.78
C PRO A 131 1.56 9.09 9.12
N TRP A 132 1.89 8.25 10.10
CA TRP A 132 2.26 8.71 11.44
C TRP A 132 3.62 9.41 11.45
N LEU A 133 4.58 8.90 10.67
CA LEU A 133 5.89 9.53 10.50
C LEU A 133 5.76 10.88 9.78
N SER A 134 4.90 10.97 8.75
CA SER A 134 4.59 12.23 8.08
C SER A 134 3.92 13.25 9.02
N MET A 135 3.00 12.79 9.89
CA MET A 135 2.40 13.65 10.91
C MET A 135 3.44 14.16 11.91
N LEU A 136 4.32 13.30 12.42
CA LEU A 136 5.40 13.67 13.34
C LEU A 136 6.38 14.65 12.70
N ALA A 137 6.80 14.38 11.46
CA ALA A 137 7.70 15.26 10.73
C ALA A 137 7.07 16.64 10.51
N GLY A 138 5.80 16.69 10.10
CA GLY A 138 5.06 17.94 9.94
C GLY A 138 4.86 18.69 11.26
N PHE A 139 4.56 17.96 12.34
CA PHE A 139 4.38 18.54 13.68
C PHE A 139 5.69 19.15 14.20
N ILE A 140 6.80 18.43 14.09
CA ILE A 140 8.14 18.91 14.50
C ILE A 140 8.52 20.14 13.68
N GLY A 141 8.32 20.12 12.36
CA GLY A 141 8.61 21.26 11.49
C GLY A 141 7.78 22.50 11.87
N THR A 142 6.48 22.33 12.09
CA THR A 142 5.59 23.42 12.51
C THR A 142 5.98 23.96 13.89
N MET A 143 6.34 23.08 14.82
CA MET A 143 6.76 23.45 16.17
C MET A 143 8.10 24.20 16.18
N LEU A 144 9.04 23.83 15.31
CA LEU A 144 10.28 24.60 15.12
C LEU A 144 10.01 26.00 14.57
N ILE A 145 9.15 26.10 13.55
CA ILE A 145 8.78 27.39 12.97
C ILE A 145 8.08 28.26 14.03
N TYR A 146 7.13 27.69 14.76
CA TYR A 146 6.44 28.37 15.86
C TYR A 146 7.42 28.85 16.94
N ALA A 147 8.37 28.00 17.37
CA ALA A 147 9.38 28.37 18.34
C ALA A 147 10.28 29.50 17.82
N LEU A 148 10.67 29.47 16.55
CA LEU A 148 11.46 30.52 15.92
C LEU A 148 10.70 31.86 15.92
N PHE A 149 9.43 31.86 15.51
CA PHE A 149 8.57 33.04 15.58
C PHE A 149 8.40 33.54 17.02
N HIS A 150 8.21 32.63 17.98
CA HIS A 150 8.04 32.99 19.38
C HIS A 150 9.32 33.60 19.97
N ILE A 151 10.49 33.05 19.66
CA ILE A 151 11.78 33.59 20.10
C ILE A 151 11.99 34.98 19.50
N LEU A 152 11.76 35.14 18.18
CA LEU A 152 11.95 36.41 17.48
C LEU A 152 11.00 37.49 18.02
N ALA A 153 9.73 37.16 18.22
CA ALA A 153 8.73 38.05 18.83
C ALA A 153 9.09 38.41 20.28
N SER A 154 9.56 37.45 21.08
CA SER A 154 9.97 37.69 22.47
C SER A 154 11.24 38.53 22.59
N SER A 155 12.17 38.44 21.63
CA SER A 155 13.39 39.25 21.60
C SER A 155 13.06 40.73 21.39
N ARG A 156 12.10 41.00 20.50
CA ARG A 156 11.62 42.36 20.19
C ARG A 156 10.98 43.00 21.42
N MET A 157 10.22 42.23 22.19
CA MET A 157 9.61 42.70 23.44
C MET A 157 10.65 43.02 24.52
N ARG A 158 11.69 42.18 24.65
CA ARG A 158 12.78 42.38 25.63
C ARG A 158 13.67 43.59 25.32
N ALA A 159 13.98 43.83 24.05
CA ALA A 159 14.74 45.02 23.63
C ALA A 159 13.95 46.31 23.90
N ILE A 160 12.64 46.30 23.64
CA ILE A 160 11.77 47.44 23.93
C ILE A 160 11.65 47.70 25.43
N GLN A 161 11.53 46.65 26.26
CA GLN A 161 11.50 46.80 27.71
C GLN A 161 12.82 47.37 28.27
N MET A 162 13.97 46.91 27.79
CA MET A 162 15.28 47.44 28.21
C MET A 162 15.48 48.91 27.80
N ALA A 163 15.06 49.30 26.59
CA ALA A 163 15.13 50.70 26.16
C ALA A 163 14.24 51.61 27.02
N LYS A 164 13.03 51.13 27.37
CA LYS A 164 12.10 51.88 28.22
C LYS A 164 12.64 52.03 29.64
N ALA A 165 13.20 50.96 30.21
CA ALA A 165 13.84 50.98 31.52
C ALA A 165 15.01 51.96 31.58
N MET A 166 15.91 51.97 30.59
CA MET A 166 17.02 52.93 30.50
C MET A 166 16.55 54.39 30.49
N THR A 167 15.51 54.71 29.70
CA THR A 167 14.99 56.09 29.65
C THR A 167 14.30 56.53 30.94
N GLN A 168 13.74 55.58 31.69
CA GLN A 168 13.09 55.86 32.97
C GLN A 168 14.12 56.09 34.06
N GLU A 169 15.17 55.27 34.11
CA GLU A 169 16.28 55.41 35.07
C GLU A 169 17.08 56.71 34.85
N LEU A 170 17.26 57.13 33.59
CA LEU A 170 17.85 58.42 33.25
C LEU A 170 16.99 59.61 33.71
N ARG A 171 15.66 59.52 33.56
CA ARG A 171 14.72 60.55 34.02
C ARG A 171 14.70 60.67 35.55
N ASP A 172 14.71 59.54 36.25
CA ASP A 172 14.72 59.53 37.72
C ASP A 172 16.06 60.02 38.28
N SER A 173 17.18 59.71 37.61
CA SER A 173 18.51 60.19 37.99
C SER A 173 18.65 61.70 37.76
N GLN A 174 18.13 62.24 36.65
CA GLN A 174 18.10 63.69 36.42
C GLN A 174 17.22 64.43 37.41
N ALA A 175 16.05 63.86 37.78
CA ALA A 175 15.16 64.44 38.78
C ALA A 175 15.83 64.51 40.17
N LYS A 176 16.54 63.46 40.58
CA LYS A 176 17.31 63.45 41.85
C LYS A 176 18.42 64.50 41.87
N LEU A 177 19.16 64.66 40.78
CA LEU A 177 20.22 65.68 40.67
C LEU A 177 19.65 67.10 40.75
N GLN A 178 18.52 67.37 40.10
CA GLN A 178 17.85 68.67 40.16
C GLN A 178 17.38 69.01 41.58
N ILE A 179 16.85 68.03 42.32
CA ILE A 179 16.44 68.22 43.72
C ILE A 179 17.65 68.49 44.62
N SER A 180 18.75 67.77 44.41
CA SER A 180 20.00 67.98 45.15
C SER A 180 20.55 69.39 44.94
N HIS A 181 20.60 69.86 43.68
CA HIS A 181 21.04 71.23 43.37
C HIS A 181 20.13 72.31 43.96
N LYS A 182 18.81 72.10 43.99
CA LYS A 182 17.88 73.02 44.65
C LYS A 182 18.11 73.07 46.17
N LYS A 183 18.40 71.93 46.80
CA LYS A 183 18.67 71.85 48.24
C LYS A 183 19.97 72.56 48.61
N LEU A 184 21.02 72.42 47.80
CA LEU A 184 22.29 73.12 48.00
C LEU A 184 22.15 74.64 47.82
N ARG A 185 21.42 75.11 46.80
CA ARG A 185 21.14 76.56 46.64
C ARG A 185 20.34 77.15 47.80
N ARG A 186 19.43 76.38 48.40
CA ARG A 186 18.65 76.83 49.56
C ARG A 186 19.48 76.92 50.84
N LEU A 187 20.49 76.07 50.99
CA LEU A 187 21.40 76.11 52.12
C LEU A 187 22.47 77.22 51.99
N GLY A 188 22.90 77.54 50.77
CA GLY A 188 23.83 78.65 50.52
C GLY A 188 23.18 80.05 50.59
N ALA A 189 21.86 80.16 50.54
CA ALA A 189 21.13 81.44 50.64
C ALA A 189 20.73 81.81 52.08
N HIS A 190 21.09 80.98 53.06
CA HIS A 190 20.81 81.19 54.49
C HIS A 190 22.09 81.24 55.33
N ALA A 191 23.24 81.49 54.71
CA ALA A 191 24.51 81.86 55.34
C ALA A 191 24.88 83.27 54.88
#